data_AF-A0A5U6MHQ8-F1
#
_entry.id   AF-A0A5U6MHQ8-F1
#
_cell.length_a   1.000
_cell.length_b   1.000
_cell.length_c   1.000
_cell.angle_alpha   90.00
_cell.angle_beta   90.00
_cell.angle_gamma   90.00
#
_symmetry.space_group_name_H-M   'P 1'
#
loop_
_entity.id
_entity.type
_entity.pdbx_description
1 polymer ?
#
loop_
_entity_poly.entity_id
_entity_poly.type
_entity_poly.pdbx_seq_one_letter_code
_entity_poly.pdbx_strand_id
1 'polypeptide(L)'
;LIHAVRRLLTGQDMGLDIGNLMPGPVRRVTGPALAGKGFALYECVFDTCWYEDALANGAWPEPTERQDHPDYVFTLWGGQRETLPDHNSTHAGWLMNGEVVAEDTTGTEKQDD
;
A
#
# COMPACT_ATOMS: atom_id res chain seq x y z
N LEU A 1 17.54 -26.67 18.38
CA LEU A 1 17.59 -25.47 17.50
C LEU A 1 16.22 -25.10 16.93
N ILE A 2 15.56 -25.96 16.14
CA ILE A 2 14.23 -25.69 15.54
C ILE A 2 13.21 -25.14 16.55
N HIS A 3 13.08 -25.77 17.73
CA HIS A 3 12.18 -25.30 18.79
C HIS A 3 12.49 -23.87 19.25
N ALA A 4 13.77 -23.53 19.42
CA ALA A 4 14.19 -22.20 19.86
C ALA A 4 13.85 -21.14 18.81
N VAL A 5 14.09 -21.44 17.52
CA VAL A 5 13.72 -20.55 16.40
C VAL A 5 12.22 -20.32 16.37
N ARG A 6 11.42 -21.41 16.44
CA ARG A 6 9.95 -21.29 16.45
C ARG A 6 9.46 -20.49 17.65
N ARG A 7 10.01 -20.74 18.84
CA ARG A 7 9.61 -20.02 20.06
C ARG A 7 9.98 -18.53 20.00
N LEU A 8 11.10 -18.19 19.38
CA LEU A 8 11.55 -16.81 19.23
C LEU A 8 10.69 -16.05 18.21
N LEU A 9 10.44 -16.63 17.04
CA LEU A 9 9.87 -15.90 15.90
C LEU A 9 8.34 -15.94 15.87
N THR A 10 7.69 -16.94 16.47
CA THR A 10 6.23 -17.02 16.48
C THR A 10 5.63 -15.78 17.14
N GLY A 11 4.76 -15.10 16.40
CA GLY A 11 4.05 -13.93 16.91
C GLY A 11 4.88 -12.63 16.93
N GLN A 12 6.10 -12.62 16.37
CA GLN A 12 6.92 -11.41 16.24
C GLN A 12 6.66 -10.73 14.89
N ASP A 13 6.88 -9.42 14.84
CA ASP A 13 6.91 -8.59 13.62
C ASP A 13 8.35 -8.22 13.19
N MET A 14 9.34 -8.53 14.04
CA MET A 14 10.76 -8.22 13.84
C MET A 14 11.05 -6.71 13.69
N GLY A 15 10.15 -5.84 14.14
CA GLY A 15 10.22 -4.39 13.91
C GLY A 15 9.98 -3.98 12.46
N LEU A 16 9.39 -4.86 11.65
CA LEU A 16 8.95 -4.58 10.28
C LEU A 16 7.46 -4.23 10.28
N ASP A 17 7.03 -3.47 9.28
CA ASP A 17 5.61 -3.14 9.10
C ASP A 17 4.85 -4.28 8.40
N ILE A 18 4.75 -5.39 9.12
CA ILE A 18 4.11 -6.62 8.68
C ILE A 18 3.24 -7.20 9.79
N GLY A 19 2.29 -8.04 9.42
CA GLY A 19 1.56 -8.85 10.38
C GLY A 19 2.48 -9.84 11.11
N ASN A 20 2.06 -10.25 12.31
CA ASN A 20 2.83 -11.18 13.13
C ASN A 20 3.16 -12.48 12.37
N LEU A 21 4.40 -12.96 12.52
CA LEU A 21 4.86 -14.20 11.91
C LEU A 21 4.06 -15.41 12.45
N MET A 22 3.28 -16.02 11.57
CA MET A 22 2.48 -17.21 11.84
C MET A 22 3.29 -18.47 11.53
N PRO A 23 3.42 -19.42 12.48
CA PRO A 23 4.33 -20.53 12.33
C PRO A 23 3.78 -21.58 11.33
N GLY A 24 4.47 -21.73 10.20
CA GLY A 24 4.18 -22.72 9.17
C GLY A 24 4.88 -24.07 9.40
N PRO A 25 4.97 -24.92 8.37
CA PRO A 25 5.62 -26.23 8.46
C PRO A 25 7.14 -26.13 8.60
N VAL A 26 7.74 -27.16 9.22
CA VAL A 26 9.19 -27.38 9.21
C VAL A 26 9.50 -28.51 8.24
N ARG A 27 10.39 -28.27 7.27
CA ARG A 27 10.72 -29.25 6.23
C ARG A 27 12.20 -29.57 6.28
N ARG A 28 12.55 -30.85 6.12
CA ARG A 28 13.95 -31.24 5.91
C ARG A 28 14.32 -30.91 4.47
N VAL A 29 15.40 -30.18 4.27
CA VAL A 29 15.93 -29.91 2.94
C VAL A 29 16.84 -31.07 2.53
N THR A 30 16.51 -31.73 1.43
CA THR A 30 17.29 -32.83 0.87
C THR A 30 17.68 -32.51 -0.57
N GLY A 31 18.85 -32.97 -0.99
CA GLY A 31 19.29 -32.79 -2.37
C GLY A 31 20.71 -33.33 -2.60
N PRO A 32 21.09 -33.59 -3.86
CA PRO A 32 22.42 -34.10 -4.19
C PRO A 32 23.55 -33.22 -3.65
N ALA A 33 23.35 -31.89 -3.62
CA ALA A 33 24.32 -30.93 -3.08
C ALA A 33 24.54 -31.03 -1.55
N LEU A 34 23.63 -31.68 -0.84
CA LEU A 34 23.70 -31.93 0.61
C LEU A 34 24.10 -33.38 0.93
N ALA A 35 24.09 -34.28 -0.07
CA ALA A 35 24.48 -35.66 0.12
C ALA A 35 25.98 -35.76 0.48
N GLY A 36 26.30 -36.48 1.55
CA GLY A 36 27.68 -36.63 2.04
C GLY A 36 28.22 -35.44 2.85
N LYS A 37 27.45 -34.36 3.00
CA LYS A 37 27.82 -33.27 3.92
C LYS A 37 27.43 -33.66 5.35
N GLY A 38 28.32 -33.40 6.32
CA GLY A 38 28.15 -33.78 7.73
C GLY A 38 27.14 -32.96 8.54
N PHE A 39 26.14 -32.36 7.88
CA PHE A 39 25.11 -31.54 8.53
C PHE A 39 23.71 -31.82 7.96
N ALA A 40 22.69 -31.55 8.78
CA ALA A 40 21.29 -31.63 8.39
C ALA A 40 20.70 -30.22 8.26
N LEU A 41 20.01 -29.96 7.14
CA LEU A 41 19.36 -28.69 6.87
C LEU A 41 17.85 -28.81 7.05
N TYR A 42 17.26 -27.86 7.77
CA TYR A 42 15.82 -27.74 8.00
C TYR A 42 15.37 -26.32 7.71
N GLU A 43 14.25 -26.20 7.00
CA GLU A 43 13.54 -24.96 6.72
C GLU A 43 12.43 -24.79 7.75
N CYS A 44 12.37 -23.64 8.43
CA CYS A 44 11.25 -23.25 9.28
C CYS A 44 10.47 -22.15 8.56
N VAL A 45 9.30 -22.49 8.03
CA VAL A 45 8.46 -21.54 7.28
C VAL A 45 7.59 -20.73 8.23
N PHE A 46 7.41 -19.45 7.94
CA PHE A 46 6.46 -18.57 8.61
C PHE A 46 5.67 -17.79 7.56
N ASP A 47 4.37 -17.67 7.79
CA ASP A 47 3.47 -16.86 6.97
C ASP A 47 3.29 -15.47 7.61
N THR A 48 3.11 -14.44 6.78
CA THR A 48 2.85 -13.06 7.20
C THR A 48 2.11 -12.31 6.09
N CYS A 49 1.61 -11.11 6.40
CA CYS A 49 1.02 -10.18 5.44
C CYS A 49 1.74 -8.82 5.54
N TRP A 50 1.84 -8.12 4.42
CA TRP A 50 2.34 -6.74 4.41
C TRP A 50 1.20 -5.77 4.68
N TYR A 51 1.48 -4.73 5.45
CA TYR A 51 0.60 -3.57 5.54
C TYR A 51 0.94 -2.65 4.38
N GLU A 52 0.16 -2.76 3.30
CA GLU A 52 0.30 -1.92 2.12
C GLU A 52 -0.86 -0.94 2.07
N ASP A 53 -0.56 0.33 1.85
CA ASP A 53 -1.55 1.34 1.46
C ASP A 53 -1.97 1.08 0.00
N ALA A 54 -2.77 0.02 -0.17
CA ALA A 54 -3.27 -0.40 -1.47
C ALA A 54 -4.51 0.38 -1.87
N LEU A 55 -4.69 0.55 -3.18
CA LEU A 55 -5.93 1.10 -3.74
C LEU A 55 -7.12 0.20 -3.40
N ALA A 56 -8.28 0.82 -3.19
CA ALA A 56 -9.53 0.10 -3.03
C ALA A 56 -9.83 -0.75 -4.29
N ASN A 57 -10.51 -1.87 -4.11
CA ASN A 57 -10.84 -2.76 -5.23
C ASN A 57 -11.63 -2.01 -6.32
N GLY A 58 -11.09 -1.98 -7.54
CA GLY A 58 -11.67 -1.30 -8.70
C GLY A 58 -11.37 0.20 -8.80
N ALA A 59 -10.66 0.78 -7.82
CA ALA A 59 -10.17 2.15 -7.91
C ALA A 59 -8.94 2.24 -8.82
N TRP A 60 -8.73 3.43 -9.38
CA TRP A 60 -7.52 3.78 -10.12
C TRP A 60 -6.69 4.79 -9.31
N PRO A 61 -5.36 4.86 -9.53
CA PRO A 61 -4.50 5.83 -8.83
C PRO A 61 -4.93 7.27 -9.10
N GLU A 62 -4.79 8.15 -8.10
CA GLU A 62 -5.09 9.57 -8.24
C GLU A 62 -4.12 10.25 -9.22
N PRO A 63 -4.60 11.08 -10.16
CA PRO A 63 -3.73 11.90 -10.99
C PRO A 63 -3.11 13.02 -10.16
N THR A 64 -1.90 12.78 -9.65
CA THR A 64 -1.16 13.72 -8.82
C THR A 64 0.20 14.07 -9.41
N GLU A 65 0.60 15.34 -9.28
CA GLU A 65 1.94 15.85 -9.61
C GLU A 65 2.86 15.94 -8.36
N ARG A 66 2.30 15.62 -7.18
CA ARG A 66 3.01 15.67 -5.92
C ARG A 66 3.93 14.46 -5.76
N GLN A 67 5.24 14.68 -5.78
CA GLN A 67 6.24 13.60 -5.70
C GLN A 67 6.20 12.78 -4.39
N ASP A 68 5.63 13.35 -3.33
CA ASP A 68 5.48 12.69 -2.03
C ASP A 68 4.21 11.83 -1.91
N HIS A 69 3.33 11.85 -2.91
CA HIS A 69 2.10 11.07 -2.92
C HIS A 69 2.38 9.62 -3.39
N PRO A 70 1.79 8.58 -2.76
CA PRO A 70 2.01 7.19 -3.15
C PRO A 70 1.66 6.92 -4.63
N ASP A 71 0.62 7.58 -5.15
CA ASP A 71 0.20 7.40 -6.54
C ASP A 71 1.04 8.17 -7.57
N TYR A 72 1.99 9.01 -7.16
CA TYR A 72 2.82 9.79 -8.09
C TYR A 72 3.60 8.93 -9.07
N VAL A 73 4.00 7.73 -8.65
CA VAL A 73 4.71 6.77 -9.52
C VAL A 73 3.88 6.44 -10.77
N PHE A 74 2.54 6.42 -10.67
CA PHE A 74 1.68 6.15 -11.82
C PHE A 74 1.60 7.35 -12.76
N THR A 75 1.65 8.58 -12.24
CA THR A 75 1.81 9.78 -13.09
C THR A 75 3.16 9.78 -13.80
N LEU A 76 4.25 9.52 -13.07
CA LEU A 76 5.61 9.56 -13.61
C LEU A 76 5.82 8.60 -14.79
N TRP A 77 5.25 7.40 -14.72
CA TRP A 77 5.41 6.37 -15.75
C TRP A 77 4.27 6.33 -16.78
N GLY A 78 3.34 7.29 -16.74
CA GLY A 78 2.20 7.35 -17.66
C GLY A 78 1.26 6.14 -17.53
N GLY A 79 1.10 5.62 -16.31
CA GLY A 79 0.17 4.54 -16.00
C GLY A 79 -1.29 4.96 -16.15
N GLN A 80 -2.20 3.98 -16.09
CA GLN A 80 -3.62 4.24 -16.04
C GLN A 80 -4.01 4.84 -14.68
N ARG A 81 -4.80 5.91 -14.71
CA ARG A 81 -5.18 6.74 -13.54
C ARG A 81 -6.67 6.99 -13.54
N GLU A 82 -7.20 7.46 -12.42
CA GLU A 82 -8.58 7.87 -12.33
C GLU A 82 -8.87 9.04 -13.27
N THR A 83 -9.98 8.95 -14.00
CA THR A 83 -10.48 10.04 -14.83
C THR A 83 -11.39 10.90 -13.97
N LEU A 84 -10.83 11.95 -13.38
CA LEU A 84 -11.64 12.96 -12.73
C LEU A 84 -12.25 13.89 -13.80
N PRO A 85 -13.55 14.25 -13.69
CA PRO A 85 -14.11 15.28 -14.55
C PRO A 85 -13.35 16.59 -14.33
N ASP A 86 -13.14 17.34 -15.41
CA ASP A 86 -12.53 18.66 -15.33
C ASP A 86 -13.31 19.53 -14.32
N HIS A 87 -12.61 20.01 -13.28
CA HIS A 87 -13.20 20.93 -12.31
C HIS A 87 -13.26 22.32 -12.94
N ASN A 88 -14.46 22.75 -13.34
CA ASN A 88 -14.66 24.03 -14.02
C ASN A 88 -14.89 25.19 -13.04
N SER A 89 -15.69 24.99 -11.99
CA SER A 89 -16.06 26.05 -11.05
C SER A 89 -16.58 25.48 -9.72
N THR A 90 -16.29 26.18 -8.63
CA THR A 90 -16.92 25.97 -7.32
C THR A 90 -17.90 27.10 -7.04
N HIS A 91 -19.13 26.77 -6.64
CA HIS A 91 -20.14 27.73 -6.22
C HIS A 91 -20.40 27.59 -4.72
N ALA A 92 -20.33 28.70 -3.98
CA ALA A 92 -20.62 28.77 -2.55
C ALA A 92 -21.80 29.73 -2.31
N GLY A 93 -22.79 29.28 -1.55
CA GLY A 93 -23.93 30.09 -1.13
C GLY A 93 -24.03 30.14 0.39
N TRP A 94 -24.18 31.34 0.95
CA TRP A 94 -24.42 31.54 2.38
C TRP A 94 -25.90 31.79 2.62
N LEU A 95 -26.49 30.95 3.48
CA LEU A 95 -27.90 31.01 3.82
C LEU A 95 -28.10 31.71 5.16
N MET A 96 -29.06 32.63 5.23
CA MET A 96 -29.62 33.14 6.49
C MET A 96 -31.12 32.86 6.50
N ASN A 97 -31.60 32.16 7.54
CA ASN A 97 -33.01 31.74 7.66
C ASN A 97 -33.56 30.95 6.45
N GLY A 98 -32.69 30.19 5.77
CA GLY A 98 -33.05 29.41 4.59
C GLY A 98 -33.09 30.21 3.29
N GLU A 99 -32.75 31.49 3.34
CA GLU A 99 -32.66 32.38 2.18
C GLU A 99 -31.19 32.68 1.86
N VAL A 100 -30.79 32.63 0.59
CA VAL A 100 -29.42 32.92 0.18
C VAL A 100 -29.17 34.41 0.32
N VAL A 101 -28.18 34.79 1.12
CA VAL A 101 -27.82 36.19 1.39
C VAL A 101 -26.50 36.60 0.76
N ALA A 102 -25.68 35.65 0.33
CA ALA A 102 -24.47 35.89 -0.45
C ALA A 102 -24.15 34.65 -1.29
N GLU A 103 -23.55 34.87 -2.45
CA GLU A 103 -23.05 33.82 -3.34
C GLU A 103 -21.66 34.22 -3.84
N ASP A 104 -20.78 33.23 -4.01
CA ASP A 104 -19.47 33.40 -4.63
C ASP A 104 -19.23 32.23 -5.59
N THR A 105 -18.62 32.52 -6.74
CA THR A 105 -18.29 31.52 -7.76
C THR A 105 -16.86 31.71 -8.22
N THR A 106 -16.01 30.74 -7.92
CA THR A 106 -14.61 30.73 -8.36
C THR A 106 -14.44 29.73 -9.50
N GLY A 107 -13.99 30.22 -10.66
CA GLY A 107 -13.63 29.38 -11.81
C GLY A 107 -12.16 28.96 -11.79
N THR A 108 -11.83 27.86 -12.46
CA THR A 108 -10.44 27.42 -12.65
C THR A 108 -9.91 28.01 -13.95
N GLU A 109 -9.09 29.06 -13.89
CA GLU A 109 -8.41 29.60 -15.08
C GLU A 109 -7.18 28.74 -15.38
N LYS A 110 -7.16 28.06 -16.53
CA LYS A 110 -5.94 27.40 -17.01
C LYS A 110 -4.94 28.49 -17.38
N GLN A 111 -3.89 28.63 -16.59
CA GLN A 111 -2.74 29.44 -16.97
C GLN A 111 -1.97 28.64 -18.03
N ASP A 112 -2.23 28.94 -19.30
CA ASP A 112 -1.50 28.40 -20.45
C ASP A 112 -0.09 29.04 -20.48
N ASP A 113 0.95 28.23 -20.26
CA ASP A 113 2.36 28.54 -20.57
C ASP A 113 2.74 27.99 -21.96
#